data_AF-A0A3A4NVJ5-F1
#
_entry.id   AF-A0A3A4NVJ5-F1
#
_cell.length_a   1.000
_cell.length_b   1.000
_cell.length_c   1.000
_cell.angle_alpha   90.00
_cell.angle_beta   90.00
_cell.angle_gamma   90.00
#
_symmetry.space_group_name_H-M   'P 1'
#
loop_
_entity.id
_entity.type
_entity.pdbx_description
1 polymer ?
#
loop_
_entity_poly.entity_id
_entity_poly.type
_entity_poly.pdbx_seq_one_letter_code
_entity_poly.pdbx_strand_id
1 'polypeptide(L)'
;MEVRTIEERSLGDLFSDLSRETSLLLRQEMELARVETSELISKMLRDSALAASGALIAYAGFLVLLGAAVYGLGTALPWWASALIIGGATLIVGLVLVAIGRSMLKNRSLKPRHTFESIKEDIQWAKRQAK
;
A
#
# COMPACT_ATOMS: atom_id res chain seq x y z
N MET A 1 29.04 -27.51 -53.41
CA MET A 1 27.62 -27.55 -53.03
C MET A 1 27.56 -28.04 -51.60
N GLU A 2 27.35 -27.15 -50.64
CA GLU A 2 27.21 -27.52 -49.23
C GLU A 2 25.72 -27.76 -48.96
N VAL A 3 25.36 -29.02 -48.79
CA VAL A 3 23.99 -29.44 -48.50
C VAL A 3 23.70 -29.08 -47.05
N ARG A 4 23.01 -27.96 -46.83
CA ARG A 4 22.42 -27.63 -45.52
C ARG A 4 21.26 -28.59 -45.31
N THR A 5 21.47 -29.62 -44.49
CA THR A 5 20.42 -30.50 -43.98
C THR A 5 19.44 -29.64 -43.18
N ILE A 6 18.21 -29.49 -43.69
CA ILE A 6 17.12 -28.92 -42.90
C ILE A 6 16.74 -30.00 -41.90
N GLU A 7 17.27 -29.88 -40.69
CA GLU A 7 16.89 -30.68 -39.55
C GLU A 7 15.39 -30.44 -39.30
N GLU A 8 14.58 -31.48 -39.49
CA GLU A 8 13.12 -31.41 -39.28
C GLU A 8 12.87 -31.05 -37.81
N ARG A 9 12.47 -29.80 -37.58
CA ARG A 9 12.19 -29.29 -36.23
C ARG A 9 11.14 -30.17 -35.57
N SER A 10 11.49 -30.73 -34.42
CA SER A 10 10.62 -31.59 -33.65
C SER A 10 9.51 -30.76 -32.99
N LEU A 11 8.33 -31.36 -32.78
CA LEU A 11 7.26 -30.78 -31.94
C LEU A 11 7.78 -30.44 -30.52
N GLY A 12 8.80 -31.15 -30.04
CA GLY A 12 9.47 -30.87 -28.77
C GLY A 12 10.27 -29.55 -28.78
N ASP A 13 10.85 -29.16 -29.92
CA ASP A 13 11.61 -27.92 -30.05
C ASP A 13 10.67 -26.70 -30.01
N LEU A 14 9.51 -26.79 -30.66
CA LEU A 14 8.49 -25.74 -30.64
C LEU A 14 7.90 -25.53 -29.23
N PHE A 15 7.71 -26.61 -28.47
CA PHE A 15 7.24 -26.52 -27.08
C PHE A 15 8.31 -25.92 -26.15
N SER A 16 9.58 -26.30 -26.34
CA SER A 16 10.71 -25.71 -25.63
C SER A 16 10.84 -24.20 -25.92
N ASP A 17 10.68 -23.78 -27.16
CA ASP A 17 10.72 -22.37 -27.57
C ASP A 17 9.56 -21.58 -26.97
N LEU A 18 8.33 -22.10 -27.05
CA LEU A 18 7.15 -21.45 -26.46
C LEU A 18 7.26 -21.33 -24.93
N SER A 19 7.76 -22.36 -24.24
CA SER A 19 8.00 -22.32 -22.79
C SER A 19 9.04 -21.27 -22.42
N ARG A 20 10.07 -21.10 -23.25
CA ARG A 20 11.12 -20.11 -23.06
C ARG A 20 10.61 -18.69 -23.28
N GLU A 21 9.84 -18.47 -24.34
CA GLU A 21 9.20 -17.18 -24.64
C GLU A 21 8.20 -16.77 -23.56
N THR A 22 7.37 -17.70 -23.09
CA THR A 22 6.42 -17.45 -21.99
C THR A 22 7.17 -17.09 -20.70
N SER A 23 8.26 -17.80 -20.39
CA SER A 23 9.11 -17.49 -19.23
C SER A 23 9.78 -16.12 -19.35
N LEU A 24 10.12 -15.69 -20.57
CA LEU A 24 10.68 -14.38 -20.87
C LEU A 24 9.63 -13.27 -20.66
N LEU A 25 8.42 -13.45 -21.20
CA LEU A 25 7.29 -12.54 -21.02
C LEU A 25 6.93 -12.35 -19.54
N LEU A 26 6.86 -13.42 -18.77
CA LEU A 26 6.56 -13.33 -17.32
C LEU A 26 7.63 -12.53 -16.57
N ARG A 27 8.91 -12.69 -16.93
CA ARG A 27 10.00 -11.89 -16.35
C ARG A 27 9.86 -10.42 -16.69
N GLN A 28 9.52 -10.10 -17.94
CA GLN A 28 9.30 -8.73 -18.39
C GLN A 28 8.10 -8.08 -17.66
N GLU A 29 7.00 -8.81 -17.51
CA GLU A 29 5.82 -8.28 -16.82
C GLU A 29 6.08 -8.04 -15.33
N MET A 30 6.88 -8.92 -14.69
CA MET A 30 7.35 -8.69 -13.32
C MET A 30 8.26 -7.46 -13.21
N GLU A 31 9.14 -7.26 -14.18
CA GLU A 31 10.03 -6.09 -14.22
C GLU A 31 9.22 -4.80 -14.44
N LEU A 32 8.26 -4.81 -15.35
CA LEU A 32 7.36 -3.69 -15.61
C LEU A 32 6.49 -3.37 -14.40
N ALA A 33 5.86 -4.38 -13.79
CA ALA A 33 5.08 -4.21 -12.57
C ALA A 33 5.93 -3.64 -11.42
N ARG A 34 7.20 -4.04 -11.32
CA ARG A 34 8.14 -3.48 -10.34
C ARG A 34 8.44 -2.00 -10.61
N VAL A 35 8.63 -1.61 -11.86
CA VAL A 35 8.85 -0.19 -12.23
C VAL A 35 7.61 0.64 -11.92
N GLU A 36 6.43 0.20 -12.37
CA GLU A 36 5.17 0.94 -12.18
C GLU A 36 4.81 1.09 -10.69
N THR A 37 4.99 0.02 -9.89
CA THR A 37 4.80 0.11 -8.43
C THR A 37 5.78 1.07 -7.78
N SER A 38 7.05 1.06 -8.19
CA SER A 38 8.06 2.01 -7.70
C SER A 38 7.71 3.45 -8.07
N GLU A 39 7.21 3.68 -9.29
CA GLU A 39 6.83 5.00 -9.77
C GLU A 39 5.57 5.52 -9.05
N LEU A 40 4.58 4.66 -8.83
CA LEU A 40 3.39 4.97 -8.04
C LEU A 40 3.78 5.37 -6.61
N ILE A 41 4.62 4.57 -5.95
CA ILE A 41 5.10 4.86 -4.59
C ILE A 41 5.85 6.19 -4.57
N SER A 42 6.76 6.42 -5.51
CA SER A 42 7.56 7.64 -5.60
C SER A 42 6.69 8.88 -5.83
N LYS A 43 5.68 8.77 -6.70
CA LYS A 43 4.71 9.83 -6.95
C LYS A 43 3.86 10.13 -5.71
N MET A 44 3.33 9.09 -5.05
CA MET A 44 2.59 9.26 -3.79
C MET A 44 3.43 9.93 -2.71
N LEU A 45 4.69 9.53 -2.55
CA LEU A 45 5.63 10.17 -1.61
C LEU A 45 5.80 11.65 -1.94
N ARG A 46 6.05 11.99 -3.20
CA ARG A 46 6.27 13.36 -3.64
C ARG A 46 5.02 14.24 -3.50
N ASP A 47 3.86 13.71 -3.85
CA ASP A 47 2.57 14.41 -3.75
C ASP A 47 2.16 14.58 -2.28
N SER A 48 2.52 13.64 -1.41
CA SER A 48 2.27 13.72 0.03
C SER A 48 3.28 14.59 0.79
N ALA A 49 4.41 14.99 0.18
CA ALA A 49 5.49 15.69 0.89
C ALA A 49 5.05 17.04 1.49
N LEU A 50 4.26 17.83 0.75
CA LEU A 50 3.70 19.10 1.24
C LEU A 50 2.64 18.88 2.33
N ALA A 51 1.81 17.86 2.19
CA ALA A 51 0.81 17.53 3.20
C ALA A 51 1.48 17.05 4.50
N ALA A 52 2.54 16.24 4.40
CA ALA A 52 3.32 15.76 5.53
C ALA A 52 4.06 16.90 6.23
N SER A 53 4.68 17.82 5.49
CA SER A 53 5.36 18.98 6.09
C SER A 53 4.36 19.94 6.74
N GLY A 54 3.22 20.21 6.10
CA GLY A 54 2.13 20.98 6.69
C GLY A 54 1.60 20.34 7.98
N ALA A 55 1.42 19.01 8.00
CA ALA A 55 1.01 18.27 9.19
C ALA A 55 2.05 18.38 10.33
N LEU A 56 3.35 18.34 10.02
CA LEU A 56 4.42 18.55 11.02
C LEU A 56 4.38 19.96 11.63
N ILE A 57 4.20 20.99 10.80
CA ILE A 57 4.10 22.38 11.28
C ILE A 57 2.83 22.55 12.12
N ALA A 58 1.70 22.05 11.65
CA ALA A 58 0.44 22.08 12.39
C ALA A 58 0.56 21.34 13.73
N TYR A 59 1.24 20.20 13.76
CA TYR A 59 1.51 19.44 14.99
C TYR A 59 2.37 20.24 15.97
N ALA A 60 3.45 20.89 15.50
CA ALA A 60 4.27 21.76 16.34
C ALA A 60 3.44 22.93 16.93
N GLY A 61 2.62 23.60 16.11
CA GLY A 61 1.71 24.65 16.58
C GLY A 61 0.68 24.13 17.59
N PHE A 62 0.15 22.93 17.37
CA PHE A 62 -0.76 22.29 18.31
C PHE A 62 -0.10 22.01 19.67
N LEU A 63 1.15 21.56 19.70
CA LEU A 63 1.90 21.41 20.96
C LEU A 63 2.07 22.74 21.71
N VAL A 64 2.35 23.83 20.99
CA VAL A 64 2.42 25.17 21.59
C VAL A 64 1.08 25.58 22.18
N LEU A 65 -0.04 25.32 21.48
CA LEU A 65 -1.39 25.59 21.99
C LEU A 65 -1.73 24.75 23.22
N LEU A 66 -1.36 23.47 23.26
CA LEU A 66 -1.51 22.63 24.45
C LEU A 66 -0.70 23.18 25.62
N GLY A 67 0.53 23.62 25.37
CA GLY A 67 1.35 24.32 26.36
C GLY A 67 0.63 25.57 26.88
N ALA A 68 0.16 26.44 25.98
CA ALA A 68 -0.59 27.63 26.35
C ALA A 68 -1.85 27.29 27.18
N ALA A 69 -2.56 26.21 26.86
CA ALA A 69 -3.69 25.74 27.65
C ALA A 69 -3.29 25.29 29.06
N VAL A 70 -2.16 24.56 29.19
CA VAL A 70 -1.61 24.17 30.50
C VAL A 70 -1.21 25.40 31.31
N TYR A 71 -0.50 26.36 30.72
CA TYR A 71 -0.11 27.61 31.37
C TYR A 71 -1.33 28.44 31.77
N GLY A 72 -2.31 28.58 30.88
CA GLY A 72 -3.55 29.31 31.13
C GLY A 72 -4.33 28.70 32.31
N LEU A 73 -4.53 27.38 32.30
CA LEU A 73 -5.21 26.69 33.41
C LEU A 73 -4.35 26.70 34.70
N GLY A 74 -3.02 26.73 34.56
CA GLY A 74 -2.06 26.89 35.65
C GLY A 74 -2.16 28.21 36.42
N THR A 75 -2.93 29.19 35.91
CA THR A 75 -3.28 30.40 36.66
C THR A 75 -4.38 30.17 37.70
N ALA A 76 -5.22 29.15 37.50
CA ALA A 76 -6.33 28.80 38.39
C ALA A 76 -6.06 27.57 39.26
N LEU A 77 -5.18 26.66 38.80
CA LEU A 77 -4.83 25.40 39.45
C LEU A 77 -3.31 25.20 39.50
N PRO A 78 -2.80 24.33 40.39
CA PRO A 78 -1.39 23.93 40.35
C PRO A 78 -0.98 23.39 38.98
N TRP A 79 0.23 23.70 38.54
CA TRP A 79 0.69 23.39 37.18
C TRP A 79 0.69 21.91 36.86
N TRP A 80 0.96 21.06 37.86
CA TRP A 80 0.89 19.60 37.72
C TRP A 80 -0.54 19.12 37.43
N ALA A 81 -1.55 19.73 38.05
CA ALA A 81 -2.96 19.37 37.83
C ALA A 81 -3.43 19.83 36.45
N SER A 82 -3.05 21.05 36.04
CA SER A 82 -3.33 21.57 34.69
C SER A 82 -2.73 20.70 33.59
N ALA A 83 -1.48 20.27 33.77
CA ALA A 83 -0.80 19.35 32.84
C ALA A 83 -1.52 18.00 32.75
N LEU A 84 -1.98 17.44 33.88
CA LEU A 84 -2.72 16.17 33.89
C LEU A 84 -4.09 16.30 33.21
N ILE A 85 -4.81 17.40 33.41
CA ILE A 85 -6.13 17.61 32.81
C ILE A 85 -6.02 17.75 31.29
N ILE A 86 -5.17 18.66 30.82
CA ILE A 86 -5.00 18.91 29.37
C ILE A 86 -4.36 17.69 28.68
N GLY A 87 -3.34 17.09 29.33
CA GLY A 87 -2.69 15.88 28.84
C GLY A 87 -3.67 14.71 28.76
N GLY A 88 -4.46 14.48 29.80
CA GLY A 88 -5.47 13.43 29.85
C GLY A 88 -6.56 13.61 28.79
N ALA A 89 -7.10 14.83 28.64
CA ALA A 89 -8.08 15.15 27.61
C ALA A 89 -7.52 14.88 26.19
N THR A 90 -6.29 15.31 25.94
CA THR A 90 -5.61 15.10 24.65
C THR A 90 -5.37 13.61 24.39
N LEU A 91 -4.99 12.84 25.42
CA LEU A 91 -4.80 11.39 25.33
C LEU A 91 -6.09 10.67 24.94
N ILE A 92 -7.22 11.05 25.54
CA ILE A 92 -8.54 10.48 25.21
C ILE A 92 -8.87 10.75 23.75
N VAL A 93 -8.71 11.99 23.27
CA VAL A 93 -8.94 12.35 21.86
C VAL A 93 -8.04 11.51 20.94
N GLY A 94 -6.75 11.37 21.29
CA GLY A 94 -5.79 10.55 20.54
C GLY A 94 -6.21 9.08 20.45
N LEU A 95 -6.65 8.48 21.56
CA LEU A 95 -7.13 7.10 21.58
C LEU A 95 -8.37 6.90 20.70
N VAL A 96 -9.31 7.86 20.73
CA VAL A 96 -10.50 7.83 19.87
C VAL A 96 -10.11 7.92 18.39
N LEU A 97 -9.23 8.84 18.02
CA LEU A 97 -8.74 8.97 16.65
C LEU A 97 -8.02 7.70 16.17
N VAL A 98 -7.18 7.09 17.02
CA VAL A 98 -6.53 5.81 16.71
C VAL A 98 -7.56 4.69 16.52
N ALA A 99 -8.59 4.62 17.36
CA ALA A 99 -9.66 3.64 17.23
C ALA A 99 -10.45 3.82 15.92
N ILE A 100 -10.79 5.07 15.57
CA ILE A 100 -11.44 5.40 14.29
C ILE A 100 -10.54 5.02 13.12
N GLY A 101 -9.27 5.43 13.14
CA GLY A 101 -8.31 5.12 12.07
C GLY A 101 -8.14 3.61 11.87
N ARG A 102 -8.02 2.84 12.96
CA ARG A 102 -7.99 1.37 12.91
C ARG A 102 -9.27 0.79 12.32
N SER A 103 -10.44 1.33 12.69
CA SER A 103 -11.73 0.91 12.13
C SER A 103 -11.81 1.20 10.62
N MET A 104 -11.35 2.37 10.18
CA MET A 104 -11.32 2.74 8.75
C MET A 104 -10.40 1.82 7.94
N LEU A 105 -9.22 1.49 8.47
CA LEU A 105 -8.28 0.55 7.84
C LEU A 105 -8.84 -0.88 7.82
N LYS A 106 -9.53 -1.30 8.89
CA LYS A 106 -10.16 -2.62 8.97
C LYS A 106 -11.36 -2.75 8.00
N ASN A 107 -12.14 -1.68 7.83
CA ASN A 107 -13.32 -1.66 6.95
C ASN A 107 -12.98 -1.43 5.48
N ARG A 108 -11.85 -0.77 5.18
CA ARG A 108 -11.26 -0.84 3.83
C ARG A 108 -10.61 -2.21 3.67
N SER A 109 -11.44 -3.20 3.36
CA SER A 109 -10.95 -4.47 2.85
C SER A 109 -10.04 -4.16 1.65
N LEU A 110 -8.72 -4.27 1.83
CA LEU A 110 -7.75 -4.46 0.75
C LEU A 110 -7.95 -5.84 0.07
N LYS A 111 -9.18 -6.35 0.06
CA LYS A 111 -9.60 -7.45 -0.79
C LYS A 111 -10.13 -6.78 -2.05
N PRO A 112 -9.42 -6.85 -3.18
CA PRO A 112 -9.98 -6.42 -4.45
C PRO A 112 -11.27 -7.21 -4.65
N ARG A 113 -12.43 -6.53 -4.60
CA ARG A 113 -13.73 -7.22 -4.67
C ARG A 113 -13.91 -7.95 -6.00
N HIS A 114 -13.28 -7.44 -7.06
CA HIS A 114 -13.39 -7.99 -8.41
C HIS A 114 -12.37 -9.10 -8.74
N THR A 115 -11.25 -9.20 -8.01
CA THR A 115 -10.19 -10.17 -8.35
C THR A 115 -10.51 -11.58 -7.84
N PHE A 116 -11.25 -11.70 -6.74
CA PHE A 116 -11.60 -13.03 -6.21
C PHE A 116 -12.70 -13.73 -7.01
N GLU A 117 -13.60 -12.98 -7.66
CA GLU A 117 -14.67 -13.54 -8.48
C GLU A 117 -14.13 -14.02 -9.83
N SER A 118 -13.30 -13.21 -10.49
CA SER A 118 -12.64 -13.56 -11.75
C SER A 118 -11.69 -14.76 -11.59
N ILE A 119 -10.88 -14.82 -10.53
CA ILE A 119 -10.02 -16.00 -10.26
C ILE A 119 -10.86 -17.27 -10.03
N LYS A 120 -12.02 -17.16 -9.37
CA LYS A 120 -12.92 -18.31 -9.18
C LYS A 120 -13.51 -18.78 -10.50
N GLU A 121 -13.88 -17.85 -11.37
CA GLU A 121 -14.45 -18.11 -12.68
C GLU A 121 -13.40 -18.78 -13.60
N ASP A 122 -12.17 -18.30 -13.57
CA ASP A 122 -11.02 -18.85 -14.31
C ASP A 122 -10.69 -20.28 -13.88
N ILE A 123 -10.69 -20.57 -12.58
CA ILE A 123 -10.48 -21.93 -12.05
C ILE A 123 -11.62 -22.87 -12.47
N GLN A 124 -12.86 -22.38 -12.50
CA GLN A 124 -14.00 -23.18 -12.96
C GLN A 124 -14.00 -23.41 -14.46
N TRP A 125 -13.56 -22.44 -15.25
CA TRP A 125 -13.37 -22.60 -16.69
C TRP A 125 -12.27 -23.63 -16.99
N ALA A 126 -11.12 -23.53 -16.32
CA ALA A 126 -10.01 -24.48 -16.45
C ALA A 126 -10.41 -25.93 -16.07
N LYS A 127 -11.21 -26.10 -15.00
CA LYS A 127 -11.76 -27.41 -14.61
C LYS A 127 -12.75 -28.01 -15.61
N ARG A 128 -13.48 -27.18 -16.35
CA ARG A 128 -14.43 -27.63 -17.39
C ARG A 128 -13.72 -28.03 -18.68
N GLN A 129 -12.60 -27.41 -19.01
CA GLN A 129 -11.79 -27.74 -20.19
C GLN A 129 -10.99 -29.04 -20.02
N ALA A 130 -10.65 -29.42 -18.78
CA ALA A 130 -9.85 -30.60 -18.45
C ALA A 130 -10.69 -31.89 -18.27
N LYS A 131 -12.00 -31.83 -18.51
CA LYS A 131 -12.94 -32.96 -18.44
C LYS A 131 -13.56 -33.18 -19.81
#